data_AF-A0A843L0C8-F1
#
_entry.id   AF-A0A843L0C8-F1
#
_cell.length_a   1.000
_cell.length_b   1.000
_cell.length_c   1.000
_cell.angle_alpha   90.00
_cell.angle_beta   90.00
_cell.angle_gamma   90.00
#
_symmetry.space_group_name_H-M   'P 1'
#
loop_
_entity.id
_entity.type
_entity.pdbx_description
1 polymer ?
#
loop_
_entity_poly.entity_id
_entity_poly.type
_entity_poly.pdbx_seq_one_letter_code
_entity_poly.pdbx_strand_id
1 'polypeptide(L)'
;PYSGEEVHGILEERVLQGLYPNVLRPEMLDLVVEQTMKSGDLRVGIDLLKRATLSAEKAARRSIEREDICKAYEVSRYLHLAYSLRALRAEEREVLGRIAEMAVRDDQEMNAGEVYHFVREKAGISYTRYYKMVQKFDAMRLLNLHYRQGRGRTRLISLRYDPDRVLKHLRQEQTSVS
;
A
#
# COMPACT_ATOMS: atom_id res chain seq x y z
N PRO A 1 -10.57 6.70 -12.57
CA PRO A 1 -10.78 5.43 -11.82
C PRO A 1 -11.63 4.51 -12.67
N TYR A 2 -11.34 3.21 -12.68
CA TYR A 2 -12.18 2.25 -13.39
C TYR A 2 -13.50 2.06 -12.63
N SER A 3 -14.60 1.86 -13.36
CA SER A 3 -15.88 1.43 -12.80
C SER A 3 -15.80 -0.04 -12.36
N GLY A 4 -16.77 -0.48 -11.55
CA GLY A 4 -16.85 -1.89 -11.14
C GLY A 4 -16.99 -2.83 -12.34
N GLU A 5 -17.74 -2.43 -13.36
CA GLU A 5 -17.91 -3.19 -14.61
C GLU A 5 -16.62 -3.27 -15.44
N GLU A 6 -15.88 -2.16 -15.53
CA GLU A 6 -14.58 -2.14 -16.21
C GLU A 6 -13.56 -3.04 -15.48
N VAL A 7 -13.51 -2.96 -14.14
CA VAL A 7 -12.64 -3.84 -13.35
C VAL A 7 -13.04 -5.31 -13.52
N HIS A 8 -14.34 -5.63 -13.50
CA HIS A 8 -14.82 -6.98 -13.74
C HIS A 8 -14.39 -7.49 -15.11
N GLY A 9 -14.67 -6.76 -16.19
CA GLY A 9 -14.33 -7.17 -17.56
C GLY A 9 -12.82 -7.39 -17.74
N ILE A 10 -11.99 -6.50 -17.20
CA ILE A 10 -10.53 -6.67 -17.27
C ILE A 10 -10.09 -7.92 -16.50
N LEU A 11 -10.59 -8.14 -15.29
CA LEU A 11 -10.19 -9.30 -14.49
C LEU A 11 -10.69 -10.61 -15.08
N GLU A 12 -11.89 -10.62 -15.66
CA GLU A 12 -12.46 -11.76 -16.38
C GLU A 12 -11.59 -12.14 -17.58
N GLU A 13 -11.16 -11.17 -18.39
CA GLU A 13 -10.24 -11.42 -19.51
C GLU A 13 -8.93 -12.07 -19.03
N ARG A 14 -8.39 -11.61 -17.89
CA ARG A 14 -7.19 -12.21 -17.28
C ARG A 14 -7.40 -13.63 -16.79
N VAL A 15 -8.58 -13.93 -16.25
CA VAL A 15 -8.96 -15.28 -15.85
C VAL A 15 -9.02 -16.20 -17.06
N LEU A 16 -9.67 -15.77 -18.15
CA LEU A 16 -9.79 -16.55 -19.39
C LEU A 16 -8.42 -16.82 -20.04
N GLN A 17 -7.49 -15.87 -19.96
CA GLN A 17 -6.13 -16.02 -20.48
C GLN A 17 -5.23 -16.91 -19.60
N GLY A 18 -5.48 -16.94 -18.29
CA GLY A 18 -4.53 -17.48 -17.30
C GLY A 18 -4.98 -18.75 -16.57
N LEU A 19 -6.28 -19.06 -16.54
CA LEU A 19 -6.84 -20.17 -15.76
C LEU A 19 -7.63 -21.13 -16.65
N TYR A 20 -7.64 -22.40 -16.26
CA TYR A 20 -8.54 -23.38 -16.86
C TYR A 20 -10.00 -23.06 -16.54
N PRO A 21 -10.96 -23.44 -17.42
CA PRO A 21 -12.38 -23.28 -17.15
C PRO A 21 -12.79 -23.87 -15.80
N ASN A 22 -13.72 -23.20 -15.11
CA ASN A 22 -14.27 -23.58 -13.81
C ASN A 22 -13.31 -23.57 -12.60
N VAL A 23 -12.05 -23.13 -12.77
CA VAL A 23 -11.12 -22.96 -11.64
C VAL A 23 -11.55 -21.83 -10.71
N LEU A 24 -12.03 -20.72 -11.30
CA LEU A 24 -12.59 -19.58 -10.57
C LEU A 24 -14.08 -19.52 -10.86
N ARG A 25 -14.91 -19.65 -9.81
CA ARG A 25 -16.36 -19.48 -9.93
C ARG A 25 -16.73 -17.99 -10.05
N PRO A 26 -17.83 -17.63 -10.72
CA PRO A 26 -18.24 -16.23 -10.88
C PRO A 26 -18.31 -15.45 -9.57
N GLU A 27 -18.84 -16.07 -8.50
CA GLU A 27 -18.98 -15.39 -7.20
C GLU A 27 -17.62 -15.10 -6.54
N MET A 28 -16.59 -15.87 -6.91
CA MET A 28 -15.22 -15.63 -6.45
C MET A 28 -14.57 -14.49 -7.25
N LEU A 29 -14.88 -14.37 -8.55
CA LEU A 29 -14.46 -13.23 -9.36
C LEU A 29 -15.09 -11.93 -8.84
N ASP A 30 -16.37 -11.94 -8.51
CA ASP A 30 -17.06 -10.79 -7.90
C ASP A 30 -16.37 -10.35 -6.60
N LEU A 31 -15.96 -11.30 -5.77
CA LEU A 31 -15.19 -11.00 -4.56
C LEU A 31 -13.85 -10.34 -4.89
N VAL A 32 -13.13 -10.80 -5.92
CA VAL A 32 -11.88 -10.15 -6.35
C VAL A 32 -12.14 -8.72 -6.82
N VAL A 33 -13.20 -8.50 -7.61
CA VAL A 33 -13.59 -7.17 -8.09
C VAL A 33 -13.89 -6.25 -6.92
N GLU A 34 -14.69 -6.71 -5.94
CA GLU A 34 -15.02 -5.94 -4.74
C GLU A 34 -13.75 -5.51 -3.97
N GLN A 35 -12.82 -6.44 -3.75
CA GLN A 35 -11.56 -6.13 -3.06
C GLN A 35 -10.65 -5.20 -3.88
N THR A 36 -10.65 -5.34 -5.20
CA THR A 36 -9.91 -4.47 -6.10
C THR A 36 -10.45 -3.04 -6.05
N MET A 37 -11.78 -2.89 -6.10
CA MET A 37 -12.46 -1.60 -5.99
C MET A 37 -12.17 -0.92 -4.64
N LYS A 38 -12.18 -1.67 -3.54
CA LYS A 38 -11.80 -1.15 -2.20
C LYS A 38 -10.37 -0.63 -2.16
N SER A 39 -9.45 -1.26 -2.88
CA SER A 39 -8.06 -0.80 -2.96
C SER A 39 -7.85 0.38 -3.92
N GLY A 40 -8.71 0.54 -4.92
CA GLY A 40 -8.60 1.56 -5.96
C GLY A 40 -7.41 1.35 -6.93
N ASP A 41 -6.77 0.18 -6.93
CA ASP A 41 -5.62 -0.15 -7.78
C ASP A 41 -5.82 -1.51 -8.45
N LEU A 42 -6.01 -1.51 -9.78
CA LEU A 42 -6.24 -2.72 -10.57
C LEU A 42 -5.10 -3.76 -10.45
N ARG A 43 -3.88 -3.32 -10.14
CA ARG A 43 -2.74 -4.22 -9.93
C ARG A 43 -2.95 -5.12 -8.72
N VAL A 44 -3.70 -4.65 -7.72
CA VAL A 44 -4.09 -5.47 -6.55
C VAL A 44 -4.96 -6.63 -6.99
N GLY A 45 -5.93 -6.41 -7.88
CA GLY A 45 -6.80 -7.47 -8.40
C GLY A 45 -6.04 -8.54 -9.18
N ILE A 46 -5.12 -8.12 -10.06
CA ILE A 46 -4.30 -9.05 -10.86
C ILE A 46 -3.37 -9.88 -9.95
N ASP A 47 -2.70 -9.25 -8.99
CA ASP A 47 -1.83 -9.94 -8.04
C ASP A 47 -2.64 -10.87 -7.11
N LEU A 48 -3.85 -10.47 -6.73
CA LEU A 48 -4.76 -11.26 -5.91
C LEU A 48 -5.16 -12.55 -6.63
N LEU A 49 -5.57 -12.47 -7.91
CA LEU A 49 -5.87 -13.65 -8.72
C LEU A 49 -4.68 -14.60 -8.79
N LYS A 50 -3.49 -14.06 -9.07
CA LYS A 50 -2.25 -14.84 -9.14
C LYS A 50 -1.98 -15.57 -7.81
N ARG A 51 -2.02 -14.87 -6.68
CA ARG A 51 -1.73 -15.45 -5.36
C ARG A 51 -2.78 -16.46 -4.92
N ALA A 52 -4.05 -16.17 -5.15
CA ALA A 52 -5.13 -17.09 -4.82
C ALA A 52 -5.02 -18.40 -5.62
N THR A 53 -4.69 -18.28 -6.92
CA THR A 53 -4.41 -19.44 -7.79
C THR A 53 -3.25 -20.27 -7.25
N LEU A 54 -2.12 -19.63 -6.96
CA LEU A 54 -0.93 -20.32 -6.43
C LEU A 54 -1.19 -20.96 -5.06
N SER A 55 -2.08 -20.36 -4.24
CA SER A 55 -2.50 -20.92 -2.94
C SER A 55 -3.32 -22.20 -3.14
N ALA A 56 -4.31 -22.17 -4.04
CA ALA A 56 -5.13 -23.33 -4.37
C ALA A 56 -4.28 -24.46 -4.98
N GLU A 57 -3.36 -24.12 -5.88
CA GLU A 57 -2.43 -25.07 -6.50
C GLU A 57 -1.53 -25.75 -5.47
N LYS A 58 -0.93 -24.99 -4.55
CA LYS A 58 -0.11 -25.54 -3.45
C LYS A 58 -0.91 -26.47 -2.53
N ALA A 59 -2.21 -26.23 -2.39
CA ALA A 59 -3.12 -27.08 -1.64
C ALA A 59 -3.65 -28.28 -2.46
N ALA A 60 -3.14 -28.51 -3.67
CA ALA A 60 -3.59 -29.53 -4.61
C ALA A 60 -5.10 -29.46 -4.95
N ARG A 61 -5.69 -28.26 -4.86
CA ARG A 61 -7.09 -28.01 -5.20
C ARG A 61 -7.22 -27.55 -6.65
N ARG A 62 -8.33 -27.95 -7.29
CA ARG A 62 -8.67 -27.58 -8.67
C ARG A 62 -9.56 -26.34 -8.79
N SER A 63 -9.93 -25.75 -7.65
CA SER A 63 -10.80 -24.58 -7.58
C SER A 63 -10.29 -23.60 -6.54
N ILE A 64 -10.42 -22.32 -6.84
CA ILE A 64 -10.09 -21.23 -5.91
C ILE A 64 -11.27 -21.03 -4.96
N GLU A 65 -10.96 -20.95 -3.67
CA GLU A 65 -11.96 -20.72 -2.62
C GLU A 65 -11.83 -19.33 -2.02
N ARG A 66 -12.87 -18.90 -1.29
CA ARG A 66 -12.93 -17.61 -0.62
C ARG A 66 -11.70 -17.37 0.27
N GLU A 67 -11.26 -18.40 0.98
CA GLU A 67 -10.11 -18.30 1.88
C GLU A 67 -8.81 -17.97 1.14
N ASP A 68 -8.61 -18.50 -0.07
CA ASP A 68 -7.45 -18.17 -0.90
C ASP A 68 -7.43 -16.69 -1.28
N ILE A 69 -8.60 -16.16 -1.66
CA ILE A 69 -8.78 -14.74 -2.02
C ILE A 69 -8.54 -13.85 -0.80
N CYS A 70 -9.12 -14.19 0.35
CA CYS A 70 -8.95 -13.42 1.59
C CYS A 70 -7.49 -13.39 2.03
N LYS A 71 -6.80 -14.54 2.04
CA LYS A 71 -5.36 -14.61 2.37
C LYS A 71 -4.49 -13.87 1.35
N ALA A 72 -4.82 -13.97 0.07
CA ALA A 72 -4.12 -13.24 -0.98
C ALA A 72 -4.28 -11.72 -0.80
N TYR A 73 -5.49 -11.25 -0.50
CA TYR A 73 -5.80 -9.84 -0.32
C TYR A 73 -5.00 -9.18 0.81
N GLU A 74 -4.82 -9.88 1.94
CA GLU A 74 -4.01 -9.39 3.08
C GLU A 74 -2.58 -9.03 2.68
N VAL A 75 -2.06 -9.62 1.60
CA VAL A 75 -0.75 -9.31 1.04
C VAL A 75 -0.87 -8.32 -0.12
N SER A 76 -1.74 -8.59 -1.10
CA SER A 76 -1.86 -7.82 -2.34
C SER A 76 -2.25 -6.36 -2.10
N ARG A 77 -3.03 -6.05 -1.05
CA ARG A 77 -3.42 -4.67 -0.72
C ARG A 77 -2.24 -3.75 -0.39
N TYR A 78 -1.08 -4.31 -0.05
CA TYR A 78 0.15 -3.57 0.24
C TYR A 78 1.15 -3.59 -0.92
N LEU A 79 0.76 -4.05 -2.11
CA LEU A 79 1.63 -4.13 -3.28
C LEU A 79 2.24 -2.77 -3.62
N HIS A 80 1.42 -1.71 -3.70
CA HIS A 80 1.91 -0.37 -3.95
C HIS A 80 2.89 0.11 -2.87
N LEU A 81 2.58 -0.14 -1.59
CA LEU A 81 3.49 0.19 -0.48
C LEU A 81 4.85 -0.50 -0.66
N ALA A 82 4.85 -1.83 -0.85
CA ALA A 82 6.09 -2.60 -0.99
C ALA A 82 6.95 -2.12 -2.17
N TYR A 83 6.35 -1.91 -3.35
CA TYR A 83 7.09 -1.39 -4.51
C TYR A 83 7.64 0.02 -4.29
N SER A 84 6.83 0.91 -3.69
CA SER A 84 7.25 2.27 -3.40
C SER A 84 8.40 2.30 -2.39
N LEU A 85 8.38 1.47 -1.35
CA LEU A 85 9.46 1.40 -0.37
C LEU A 85 10.79 0.90 -0.97
N ARG A 86 10.74 -0.02 -1.94
CA ARG A 86 11.94 -0.50 -2.66
C ARG A 86 12.64 0.60 -3.45
N ALA A 87 11.87 1.52 -4.02
CA ALA A 87 12.39 2.66 -4.78
C ALA A 87 12.99 3.77 -3.88
N LEU A 88 12.80 3.69 -2.56
CA LEU A 88 13.39 4.63 -1.60
C LEU A 88 14.82 4.25 -1.24
N ARG A 89 15.67 5.25 -1.09
CA ARG A 89 17.04 5.14 -0.55
C ARG A 89 16.99 4.88 0.96
N ALA A 90 18.09 4.41 1.55
CA ALA A 90 18.18 4.13 2.99
C ALA A 90 17.78 5.34 3.86
N GLU A 91 18.34 6.53 3.58
CA GLU A 91 18.00 7.78 4.29
C GLU A 91 16.50 8.13 4.16
N GLU A 92 15.91 7.92 2.98
CA GLU A 92 14.48 8.18 2.75
C GLU A 92 13.59 7.20 3.52
N ARG A 93 13.98 5.92 3.57
CA ARG A 93 13.28 4.90 4.38
C ARG A 93 13.35 5.21 5.86
N GLU A 94 14.49 5.71 6.35
CA GLU A 94 14.65 6.13 7.73
C GLU A 94 13.70 7.30 8.06
N VAL A 95 13.69 8.34 7.23
CA VAL A 95 12.79 9.49 7.43
C VAL A 95 11.32 9.05 7.41
N LEU A 96 10.91 8.22 6.44
CA LEU A 96 9.54 7.69 6.40
C LEU A 96 9.21 6.84 7.64
N GLY A 97 10.18 6.05 8.11
CA GLY A 97 10.05 5.28 9.35
C GLY A 97 9.82 6.17 10.57
N ARG A 98 10.56 7.28 10.70
CA ARG A 98 10.34 8.25 11.79
C ARG A 98 8.97 8.91 11.72
N ILE A 99 8.51 9.27 10.53
CA ILE A 99 7.16 9.81 10.33
C ILE A 99 6.10 8.77 10.77
N ALA A 100 6.29 7.50 10.43
CA ALA A 100 5.40 6.43 10.87
C ALA A 100 5.45 6.17 12.39
N GLU A 101 6.64 6.19 13.00
CA GLU A 101 6.79 6.10 14.46
C GLU A 101 6.03 7.21 15.20
N MET A 102 6.05 8.43 14.66
CA MET A 102 5.31 9.56 15.20
C MET A 102 3.79 9.39 14.99
N ALA A 103 3.36 8.93 13.81
CA ALA A 103 1.95 8.71 13.48
C ALA A 103 1.28 7.62 14.33
N VAL A 104 2.06 6.66 14.86
CA VAL A 104 1.57 5.69 15.85
C VAL A 104 1.21 6.37 17.19
N ARG A 105 1.87 7.49 17.51
CA ARG A 105 1.74 8.19 18.80
C ARG A 105 0.70 9.31 18.78
N ASP A 106 0.72 10.14 17.74
CA ASP A 106 0.11 11.48 17.75
C ASP A 106 -1.05 11.65 16.75
N ASP A 107 -1.97 10.68 16.71
CA ASP A 107 -3.05 10.58 15.71
C ASP A 107 -2.54 10.48 14.25
N GLN A 108 -3.43 10.15 13.32
CA GLN A 108 -3.04 9.95 11.91
C GLN A 108 -2.73 11.25 11.15
N GLU A 109 -3.16 12.41 11.65
CA GLU A 109 -2.91 13.72 11.05
C GLU A 109 -1.96 14.57 11.91
N MET A 110 -0.71 14.69 11.49
CA MET A 110 0.34 15.38 12.25
C MET A 110 0.69 16.74 11.65
N ASN A 111 1.10 17.70 12.48
CA ASN A 111 1.60 19.00 12.01
C ASN A 111 2.97 18.86 11.33
N ALA A 112 3.12 19.37 10.11
CA ALA A 112 4.37 19.28 9.34
C ALA A 112 5.59 19.88 10.06
N GLY A 113 5.39 20.90 10.90
CA GLY A 113 6.44 21.49 11.72
C GLY A 113 6.91 20.54 12.82
N GLU A 114 5.97 19.94 13.56
CA GLU A 114 6.27 18.97 14.62
C GLU A 114 6.95 17.73 14.06
N VAL A 115 6.47 17.23 12.92
CA VAL A 115 7.11 16.12 12.20
C VAL A 115 8.54 16.46 11.81
N TYR A 116 8.80 17.67 11.30
CA TYR A 116 10.18 18.08 10.98
C TYR A 116 11.07 18.10 12.22
N HIS A 117 10.60 18.66 13.33
CA HIS A 117 11.36 18.69 14.58
C HIS A 117 11.71 17.28 15.05
N PHE A 118 10.73 16.38 15.08
CA PHE A 118 10.92 14.99 15.48
C PHE A 118 11.94 14.26 14.57
N VAL A 119 11.79 14.40 13.26
CA VAL A 119 12.70 13.77 12.29
C VAL A 119 14.10 14.37 12.39
N ARG A 120 14.24 15.68 12.54
CA ARG A 120 15.54 16.36 12.66
C ARG A 120 16.30 15.90 13.91
N GLU A 121 15.64 15.78 15.05
CA GLU A 121 16.27 15.32 16.29
C GLU A 121 16.79 13.88 16.18
N LYS A 122 16.09 13.03 15.42
CA LYS A 122 16.44 11.61 15.29
C LYS A 122 17.40 11.30 14.14
N ALA A 123 17.31 12.03 13.03
CA ALA A 123 18.04 11.74 11.79
C ALA A 123 19.04 12.86 11.37
N GLY A 124 19.08 13.99 12.07
CA GLY A 124 20.05 15.07 11.80
C GLY A 124 19.89 15.76 10.44
N ILE A 125 18.73 15.66 9.79
CA ILE A 125 18.50 16.14 8.42
C ILE A 125 18.20 17.65 8.34
N SER A 126 18.65 18.31 7.27
CA SER A 126 18.32 19.71 7.00
C SER A 126 16.89 19.89 6.47
N TYR A 127 16.29 21.07 6.73
CA TYR A 127 14.91 21.38 6.31
C TYR A 127 14.68 21.19 4.81
N THR A 128 15.59 21.69 3.97
CA THR A 128 15.45 21.58 2.51
C THR A 128 15.46 20.13 2.03
N ARG A 129 16.32 19.27 2.60
CA ARG A 129 16.35 17.84 2.27
C ARG A 129 15.08 17.14 2.74
N TYR A 130 14.68 17.36 3.99
CA TYR A 130 13.43 16.83 4.55
C TYR A 130 12.23 17.21 3.67
N TYR A 131 12.10 18.48 3.30
CA TYR A 131 11.00 18.96 2.46
C TYR A 131 10.95 18.25 1.11
N LYS A 132 12.12 18.04 0.45
CA LYS A 132 12.19 17.28 -0.81
C LYS A 132 11.75 15.83 -0.63
N MET A 133 12.13 15.18 0.47
CA MET A 133 11.71 13.81 0.79
C MET A 133 10.21 13.73 1.02
N VAL A 134 9.63 14.64 1.82
CA VAL A 134 8.18 14.69 2.07
C VAL A 134 7.39 14.91 0.77
N GLN A 135 7.84 15.81 -0.10
CA GLN A 135 7.23 16.02 -1.42
C GLN A 135 7.32 14.76 -2.30
N LYS A 136 8.47 14.07 -2.27
CA LYS A 136 8.63 12.79 -2.96
C LYS A 136 7.65 11.72 -2.42
N PHE A 137 7.50 11.61 -1.10
CA PHE A 137 6.58 10.64 -0.49
C PHE A 137 5.12 10.92 -0.84
N ASP A 138 4.71 12.19 -0.92
CA ASP A 138 3.37 12.56 -1.37
C ASP A 138 3.15 12.25 -2.86
N ALA A 139 4.13 12.57 -3.72
CA ALA A 139 4.10 12.21 -5.14
C ALA A 139 4.05 10.68 -5.37
N MET A 140 4.72 9.91 -4.51
CA MET A 140 4.67 8.45 -4.49
C MET A 140 3.43 7.89 -3.78
N ARG A 141 2.48 8.74 -3.35
CA ARG A 141 1.27 8.36 -2.62
C ARG A 141 1.53 7.52 -1.36
N LEU A 142 2.62 7.79 -0.66
CA LEU A 142 2.94 7.24 0.66
C LEU A 142 2.40 8.15 1.77
N LEU A 143 2.44 9.47 1.52
CA LEU A 143 1.86 10.50 2.38
C LEU A 143 0.71 11.23 1.66
N ASN A 144 -0.07 11.92 2.47
CA ASN A 144 -1.03 12.94 2.09
C ASN A 144 -0.58 14.26 2.71
N LEU A 145 -0.55 15.32 1.91
CA LEU A 145 -0.22 16.67 2.37
C LEU A 145 -1.41 17.60 2.18
N HIS A 146 -1.99 18.06 3.29
CA HIS A 146 -3.19 18.89 3.29
C HIS A 146 -3.00 20.15 4.12
N TYR A 147 -3.82 21.17 3.85
CA TYR A 147 -3.87 22.37 4.67
C TYR A 147 -5.12 22.34 5.53
N ARG A 148 -4.96 22.64 6.82
CA ARG A 148 -6.12 22.83 7.71
C ARG A 148 -6.87 24.10 7.30
N GLN A 149 -8.18 24.00 7.10
CA GLN A 149 -9.05 25.17 6.89
C GLN A 149 -9.24 25.89 8.24
N GLY A 150 -8.75 27.13 8.37
CA GLY A 150 -8.85 27.91 9.63
C GLY A 150 -7.77 29.00 9.79
N ARG A 151 -7.72 29.64 10.97
CA ARG A 151 -6.87 30.81 11.32
C ARG A 151 -5.35 30.56 11.37
N GLY A 152 -4.84 29.53 10.70
CA GLY A 152 -3.42 29.24 10.57
C GLY A 152 -3.12 28.41 9.32
N ARG A 153 -2.08 28.79 8.55
CA ARG A 153 -1.61 28.04 7.36
C ARG A 153 -0.76 26.84 7.79
N THR A 154 -1.27 26.01 8.69
CA THR A 154 -0.56 24.81 9.14
C THR A 154 -0.78 23.69 8.14
N ARG A 155 0.33 23.16 7.62
CA ARG A 155 0.32 21.98 6.76
C ARG A 155 0.27 20.73 7.62
N LEU A 156 -0.66 19.83 7.30
CA LEU A 156 -0.81 18.53 7.92
C LEU A 156 -0.20 17.45 7.04
N ILE A 157 0.34 16.42 7.69
CA ILE A 157 0.93 15.23 7.09
C ILE A 157 0.18 14.03 7.65
N SER A 158 -0.34 13.17 6.78
CA SER A 158 -0.88 11.86 7.16
C SER A 158 -0.34 10.76 6.26
N LEU A 159 -0.22 9.55 6.81
CA LEU A 159 0.15 8.36 6.03
C LEU A 159 -1.05 7.86 5.24
N ARG A 160 -0.83 7.41 4.01
CA ARG A 160 -1.88 6.73 3.22
C ARG A 160 -2.11 5.27 3.63
N TYR A 161 -1.21 4.76 4.46
CA TYR A 161 -1.23 3.39 4.97
C TYR A 161 -1.22 3.43 6.49
N ASP A 162 -1.75 2.38 7.09
CA ASP A 162 -1.62 2.13 8.52
C ASP A 162 -0.13 2.23 8.96
N PRO A 163 0.20 3.06 9.96
CA PRO A 163 1.58 3.29 10.39
C PRO A 163 2.33 2.01 10.79
N ASP A 164 1.67 1.09 11.51
CA ASP A 164 2.27 -0.19 11.90
C ASP A 164 2.59 -1.04 10.67
N ARG A 165 1.74 -1.00 9.64
CA ARG A 165 2.02 -1.69 8.37
C ARG A 165 3.18 -1.07 7.63
N VAL A 166 3.34 0.25 7.63
CA VAL A 166 4.52 0.92 7.04
C VAL A 166 5.79 0.46 7.74
N LEU A 167 5.82 0.49 9.07
CA LEU A 167 6.96 0.05 9.87
C LEU A 167 7.29 -1.43 9.64
N LYS A 168 6.27 -2.29 9.57
CA LYS A 168 6.46 -3.72 9.28
C LYS A 168 7.14 -3.95 7.93
N HIS A 169 6.68 -3.29 6.87
CA HIS A 169 7.26 -3.46 5.53
C HIS A 169 8.66 -2.84 5.42
N LEU A 170 8.92 -1.71 6.11
CA LEU A 170 10.26 -1.13 6.18
C LEU A 170 11.28 -2.08 6.82
N ARG A 171 10.91 -2.87 7.82
CA ARG A 171 11.79 -3.88 8.46
C ARG A 171 12.05 -5.08 7.54
N GLN A 172 11.03 -5.52 6.81
CA GLN A 172 11.16 -6.65 5.87
C GLN A 172 12.13 -6.32 4.72
N GLU A 173 12.08 -5.09 4.19
CA GLU A 173 12.97 -4.64 3.10
C GLU A 173 14.42 -4.40 3.56
N GLN A 174 14.68 -4.23 4.86
CA GLN A 174 16.04 -4.18 5.41
C GLN A 174 16.66 -5.57 5.54
N THR A 175 15.83 -6.60 5.75
CA THR A 175 16.29 -7.99 5.90
C THR A 175 16.67 -8.63 4.56
N SER A 176 16.05 -8.22 3.46
CA SER A 176 16.32 -8.75 2.11
C SER A 176 17.65 -8.27 1.49
N VAL A 177 18.38 -7.36 2.15
CA VAL A 177 19.64 -6.76 1.67
C VAL A 177 20.83 -7.16 2.56
N SER A 178 20.60 -7.97 3.60
CA SER A 178 21.64 -8.58 4.44
C SER A 178 21.80 -10.06 4.10
#